data_AF-A0A418XEK6-F1
#
_entry.id   AF-A0A418XEK6-F1
#
_cell.length_a   1.000
_cell.length_b   1.000
_cell.length_c   1.000
_cell.angle_alpha   90.00
_cell.angle_beta   90.00
_cell.angle_gamma   90.00
#
_symmetry.space_group_name_H-M   'P 1'
#
loop_
_entity.id
_entity.type
_entity.pdbx_description
1 polymer ?
#
loop_
_entity_poly.entity_id
_entity_poly.type
_entity_poly.pdbx_seq_one_letter_code
_entity_poly.pdbx_strand_id
1 'polypeptide(L)'
;MSNVIPLRNTGGFTRMDNTLMDALAAVHLSPAEFKTLHVITRLTVGYGRAEHRITAEDVAKRTHILPAHVSRAISKLLARRIIYRIGGSRSDIGVCDPKEWVYEEQKTPTSTQPKTVEITNIGNLDNVSKLPNSSDSLLYTKKEPLVTVPTEQITAPQGAEPTNLEQGSLVSFDGEDFKVDDALITKWAKAYAPVDVEAEIVRAAAWASGSKPKKDWRRFLINWLGREFKRNPKGADETNVPVDKIIDLYHRTCPNLPPVSVASDKTLRSMIVERWNESVAHQSGGGFWKPFFVKANSRSQVFFRGANVAPRLESLVSRSVFREISEAAQ
;
A
#
# COMPACT_ATOMS: atom_id res chain seq x y z
N MET A 1 4.23 -19.63 59.88
CA MET A 1 4.82 -20.44 58.80
C MET A 1 4.59 -19.71 57.49
N SER A 2 5.59 -18.98 57.01
CA SER A 2 5.51 -18.21 55.76
C SER A 2 5.76 -19.14 54.58
N ASN A 3 4.69 -19.55 53.89
CA ASN A 3 4.75 -20.29 52.64
C ASN A 3 5.23 -19.37 51.50
N VAL A 4 6.50 -18.99 51.52
CA VAL A 4 7.15 -18.40 50.34
C VAL A 4 7.58 -19.57 49.47
N ILE A 5 6.81 -19.85 48.42
CA ILE A 5 7.22 -20.81 47.39
C ILE A 5 8.22 -20.07 46.50
N PRO A 6 9.53 -20.38 46.52
CA PRO A 6 10.44 -19.84 45.53
C PRO A 6 9.97 -20.38 44.18
N LEU A 7 9.55 -19.48 43.28
CA LEU A 7 9.38 -19.82 41.88
C LEU A 7 10.74 -20.35 41.42
N ARG A 8 10.89 -21.67 41.27
CA ARG A 8 12.10 -22.27 40.71
C ARG A 8 12.31 -21.62 39.36
N ASN A 9 13.33 -20.77 39.28
CA ASN A 9 13.73 -20.11 38.06
C ASN A 9 14.43 -21.12 37.13
N THR A 10 13.67 -22.02 36.53
CA THR A 10 14.17 -22.93 35.48
C THR A 10 14.48 -22.18 34.19
N GLY A 11 14.09 -20.90 34.06
CA GLY A 11 14.45 -20.01 32.97
C GLY A 11 15.71 -19.21 33.31
N GLY A 12 16.83 -19.50 32.67
CA GLY A 12 18.06 -18.71 32.86
C GLY A 12 17.85 -17.22 32.58
N PHE A 13 18.32 -16.34 33.47
CA PHE A 13 18.34 -14.90 33.26
C PHE A 13 19.57 -14.50 32.45
N THR A 14 19.43 -13.50 31.58
CA THR A 14 20.59 -12.82 30.97
C THR A 14 20.87 -11.56 31.76
N ARG A 15 22.07 -11.48 32.34
CA ARG A 15 22.61 -10.25 32.92
C ARG A 15 23.06 -9.34 31.78
N MET A 16 22.56 -8.11 31.75
CA MET A 16 22.95 -7.09 30.79
C MET A 16 23.29 -5.81 31.53
N ASP A 17 24.21 -5.01 31.00
CA ASP A 17 24.49 -3.70 31.57
C ASP A 17 23.28 -2.77 31.43
N ASN A 18 22.97 -2.03 32.48
CA ASN A 18 21.83 -1.11 32.50
C ASN A 18 22.03 0.01 31.48
N THR A 19 23.28 0.48 31.31
CA THR A 19 23.59 1.53 30.31
C THR A 19 23.26 1.06 28.89
N LEU A 20 23.54 -0.21 28.59
CA LEU A 20 23.22 -0.83 27.31
C LEU A 20 21.71 -1.02 27.13
N MET A 21 20.99 -1.39 28.20
CA MET A 21 19.53 -1.50 28.18
C MET A 21 18.85 -0.15 27.97
N ASP A 22 19.33 0.90 28.63
CA ASP A 22 18.82 2.26 28.47
C ASP A 22 19.09 2.79 27.05
N ALA A 23 20.27 2.51 26.50
CA ALA A 23 20.60 2.86 25.12
C ALA A 23 19.74 2.11 24.09
N LEU A 24 19.48 0.81 24.32
CA LEU A 24 18.56 0.01 23.48
C LEU A 24 17.13 0.56 23.50
N ALA A 25 16.69 1.15 24.62
CA ALA A 25 15.38 1.77 24.74
C ALA A 25 15.32 3.14 24.04
N ALA A 26 16.41 3.90 24.06
CA ALA A 26 16.47 5.24 23.46
C ALA A 26 16.65 5.23 21.93
N VAL A 27 17.31 4.20 21.38
CA VAL A 27 17.66 4.16 19.96
C VAL A 27 16.45 3.92 19.05
N HIS A 28 16.31 4.74 18.01
CA HIS A 28 15.27 4.55 16.98
C HIS A 28 15.69 3.50 15.94
N LEU A 29 15.25 2.26 16.14
CA LEU A 29 15.47 1.14 15.24
C LEU A 29 14.18 0.69 14.57
N SER A 30 14.29 0.19 13.33
CA SER A 30 13.16 -0.53 12.73
C SER A 30 12.89 -1.85 13.50
N PRO A 31 11.67 -2.41 13.44
CA PRO A 31 11.36 -3.65 14.15
C PRO A 31 12.29 -4.82 13.79
N ALA A 32 12.76 -4.88 12.54
CA ALA A 32 13.71 -5.90 12.09
C ALA A 32 15.12 -5.66 12.65
N GLU A 33 15.57 -4.41 12.71
CA GLU A 33 16.85 -4.02 13.31
C GLU A 33 16.85 -4.31 14.82
N PHE A 34 15.79 -3.95 15.53
CA PHE A 34 15.68 -4.18 16.98
C PHE A 34 15.70 -5.68 17.30
N LYS A 35 14.91 -6.51 16.60
CA LYS A 35 14.90 -7.96 16.80
C LYS A 35 16.27 -8.59 16.49
N THR A 36 16.91 -8.15 15.41
CA THR A 36 18.25 -8.61 15.02
C THR A 36 19.28 -8.27 16.10
N LEU A 37 19.29 -7.01 16.56
CA LEU A 37 20.18 -6.54 17.61
C LEU A 37 19.96 -7.30 18.92
N HIS A 38 18.70 -7.46 19.35
CA HIS A 38 18.36 -8.16 20.57
C HIS A 38 18.89 -9.60 20.59
N VAL A 39 18.79 -10.31 19.46
CA VAL A 39 19.37 -11.67 19.33
C VAL A 39 20.90 -11.64 19.40
N ILE A 40 21.55 -10.68 18.75
CA ILE A 40 23.01 -10.52 18.81
C ILE A 40 23.45 -10.25 20.25
N THR A 41 22.79 -9.32 20.96
CA THR A 41 23.10 -8.99 22.35
C THR A 41 22.87 -10.19 23.28
N ARG A 42 21.83 -10.98 23.05
CA ARG A 42 21.58 -12.22 23.80
C ARG A 42 22.67 -13.27 23.58
N LEU A 43 23.21 -13.37 22.36
CA LEU A 43 24.25 -14.35 22.00
C LEU A 43 25.66 -13.94 22.42
N THR A 44 25.91 -12.64 22.58
CA THR A 44 27.20 -12.06 22.99
C THR A 44 27.19 -11.77 24.49
N VAL A 45 26.72 -10.59 24.88
CA VAL A 45 26.65 -10.10 26.28
C VAL A 45 25.90 -11.08 27.16
N GLY A 46 24.82 -11.67 26.66
CA GLY A 46 24.02 -12.62 27.43
C GLY A 46 24.72 -13.92 27.82
N TYR A 47 25.79 -14.29 27.12
CA TYR A 47 26.66 -15.42 27.47
C TYR A 47 28.03 -14.96 28.01
N GLY A 48 28.18 -13.66 28.33
CA GLY A 48 29.44 -13.09 28.81
C GLY A 48 30.55 -13.06 27.77
N ARG A 49 30.20 -13.06 26.47
CA ARG A 49 31.16 -13.02 25.36
C ARG A 49 31.19 -11.63 24.75
N ALA A 50 32.38 -11.08 24.50
CA ALA A 50 32.52 -9.84 23.76
C ALA A 50 32.03 -9.98 22.32
N GLU A 51 32.33 -11.13 21.71
CA GLU A 51 32.07 -11.41 20.30
C GLU A 51 31.57 -12.83 20.11
N HIS A 52 30.78 -13.03 19.07
CA HIS A 52 30.33 -14.36 18.68
C HIS A 52 30.15 -14.46 17.16
N ARG A 53 30.49 -15.62 16.60
CA ARG A 53 30.22 -15.93 15.20
C ARG A 53 28.72 -16.11 14.99
N ILE A 54 28.08 -15.10 14.40
CA ILE A 54 26.64 -15.08 14.19
C ILE A 54 26.34 -14.99 12.69
N THR A 55 25.71 -16.02 12.14
CA THR A 55 25.26 -15.98 10.74
C THR A 55 23.87 -15.33 10.65
N ALA A 56 23.56 -14.74 9.49
CA ALA A 56 22.23 -14.18 9.25
C ALA A 56 21.13 -15.26 9.31
N GLU A 57 21.46 -16.52 8.98
CA GLU A 57 20.55 -17.65 9.08
C GLU A 57 20.22 -18.00 10.53
N ASP A 58 21.19 -17.95 11.44
CA ASP A 58 20.96 -18.23 12.86
C ASP A 58 20.04 -17.19 13.50
N VAL A 59 20.22 -15.92 13.14
CA VAL A 59 19.33 -14.85 13.59
C VAL A 59 17.95 -14.97 12.96
N ALA A 60 17.87 -15.30 11.66
CA ALA A 60 16.60 -15.53 10.98
C ALA A 60 15.78 -16.64 11.64
N LYS A 61 16.42 -17.76 12.00
CA LYS A 61 15.77 -18.88 12.72
C LYS A 61 15.20 -18.44 14.08
N ARG A 62 15.91 -17.59 14.81
CA ARG A 62 15.49 -17.10 16.15
C ARG A 62 14.42 -16.01 16.10
N THR A 63 14.43 -15.19 15.05
CA THR A 63 13.53 -14.03 14.92
C THR A 63 12.31 -14.28 14.04
N HIS A 64 12.29 -15.38 13.30
CA HIS A 64 11.32 -15.67 12.23
C HIS A 64 11.25 -14.56 11.17
N ILE A 65 12.40 -13.92 10.89
CA ILE A 65 12.54 -12.90 9.84
C ILE A 65 13.32 -13.52 8.67
N LEU A 66 12.99 -13.15 7.43
CA LEU A 66 13.72 -13.62 6.27
C LEU A 66 15.23 -13.23 6.35
N PRO A 67 16.18 -14.14 6.03
CA PRO A 67 17.61 -13.86 6.13
C PRO A 67 18.08 -12.61 5.37
N ALA A 68 17.41 -12.26 4.27
CA ALA A 68 17.69 -11.04 3.51
C ALA A 68 17.42 -9.76 4.31
N HIS A 69 16.34 -9.72 5.09
CA HIS A 69 16.01 -8.57 5.94
C HIS A 69 16.97 -8.47 7.13
N VAL A 70 17.34 -9.61 7.72
CA VAL A 70 18.37 -9.69 8.77
C VAL A 70 19.70 -9.17 8.25
N SER A 71 20.12 -9.58 7.04
CA SER A 71 21.38 -9.13 6.44
C SER A 71 21.40 -7.62 6.23
N ARG A 72 20.30 -7.04 5.73
CA ARG A 72 20.15 -5.57 5.61
C ARG A 72 20.17 -4.87 6.96
N ALA A 73 19.51 -5.45 7.98
CA ALA A 73 19.53 -4.92 9.34
C ALA A 73 20.94 -4.90 9.93
N ILE A 74 21.70 -5.99 9.78
CA ILE A 74 23.10 -6.06 10.23
C ILE A 74 23.95 -4.98 9.55
N SER A 75 23.82 -4.79 8.23
CA SER A 75 24.55 -3.73 7.52
C SER A 75 24.24 -2.34 8.05
N LYS A 76 22.96 -2.05 8.38
CA LYS A 76 22.57 -0.76 8.96
C LYS A 76 23.08 -0.58 10.38
N LEU A 77 23.03 -1.62 11.21
CA LEU A 77 23.56 -1.59 12.58
C LEU A 77 25.07 -1.36 12.59
N LEU A 78 25.81 -1.94 11.64
CA LEU A 78 27.24 -1.66 11.42
C LEU A 78 27.46 -0.21 11.02
N ALA A 79 26.66 0.32 10.08
CA ALA A 79 26.76 1.71 9.64
C ALA A 79 26.50 2.71 10.78
N ARG A 80 25.60 2.37 11.72
CA ARG A 80 25.28 3.17 12.91
C ARG A 80 26.24 2.95 14.09
N ARG A 81 27.29 2.13 13.91
CA ARG A 81 28.26 1.77 14.97
C ARG A 81 27.62 1.20 16.23
N ILE A 82 26.49 0.51 16.09
CA ILE A 82 25.82 -0.17 17.20
C ILE A 82 26.45 -1.55 17.42
N ILE A 83 26.86 -2.20 16.32
CA ILE A 83 27.60 -3.45 16.32
C ILE A 83 28.90 -3.27 15.57
N TYR A 84 29.90 -4.09 15.90
CA TYR A 84 31.16 -4.18 15.19
C TYR A 84 31.42 -5.61 14.71
N ARG A 85 32.33 -5.73 13.75
CA ARG A 85 32.81 -7.00 13.22
C ARG A 85 34.32 -6.99 13.20
N ILE A 86 34.93 -8.08 13.65
CA ILE A 86 36.38 -8.24 13.59
C ILE A 86 36.72 -9.14 12.42
N GLY A 87 37.29 -8.58 11.36
CA GLY A 87 37.61 -9.29 10.12
C GLY A 87 36.61 -9.03 8.98
N GLY A 88 36.30 -10.08 8.21
CA GLY A 88 35.51 -9.97 6.98
C GLY A 88 33.99 -10.02 7.15
N SER A 89 33.27 -10.23 6.04
CA SER A 89 31.79 -10.23 6.03
C SER A 89 31.12 -11.38 6.80
N ARG A 90 31.88 -12.42 7.17
CA ARG A 90 31.41 -13.64 7.86
C ARG A 90 32.07 -13.88 9.22
N SER A 91 32.76 -12.87 9.75
CA SER A 91 33.49 -12.98 11.00
C SER A 91 32.63 -12.65 12.21
N ASP A 92 33.25 -12.64 13.39
CA ASP A 92 32.57 -12.52 14.66
C ASP A 92 31.98 -11.12 14.84
N ILE A 93 30.80 -11.08 15.46
CA ILE A 93 30.01 -9.87 15.68
C ILE A 93 29.98 -9.57 17.17
N GLY A 94 30.26 -8.32 17.55
CA GLY A 94 30.13 -7.79 18.90
C GLY A 94 29.23 -6.55 18.95
N VAL A 95 28.89 -6.12 20.16
CA VAL A 95 28.07 -4.91 20.40
C VAL A 95 28.98 -3.78 20.90
N CYS A 96 28.91 -2.60 20.27
CA CYS A 96 29.70 -1.43 20.67
C CYS A 96 29.21 -0.84 22.00
N ASP A 97 30.07 -0.07 22.67
CA ASP A 97 29.66 0.77 23.81
C ASP A 97 28.59 1.77 23.34
N PRO A 98 27.46 1.92 24.08
CA PRO A 98 26.42 2.92 23.80
C PRO A 98 26.91 4.32 23.46
N LYS A 99 28.05 4.75 24.01
CA LYS A 99 28.62 6.09 23.76
C LYS A 99 29.07 6.30 22.31
N GLU A 100 29.35 5.21 21.59
CA GLU A 100 29.85 5.25 20.21
C GLU A 100 28.74 5.16 19.17
N TRP A 101 27.48 4.99 19.60
CA TRP A 101 26.35 4.80 18.71
C TRP A 101 26.02 6.08 17.95
N VAL A 102 25.86 5.95 16.64
CA VAL A 102 25.47 7.05 15.77
C VAL A 102 23.96 7.04 15.61
N TYR A 103 23.30 8.03 16.21
CA TYR A 103 21.86 8.24 16.08
C TYR A 103 21.56 8.92 14.74
N GLU A 104 20.79 8.24 13.89
CA GLU A 104 20.29 8.86 12.65
C GLU A 104 19.15 9.80 13.01
N GLU A 105 19.29 11.09 12.70
CA GLU A 105 18.19 12.05 12.82
C GLU A 105 17.01 11.58 11.97
N GLN A 106 15.80 11.68 12.51
CA GLN A 106 14.60 11.33 11.77
C GLN A 106 14.54 12.19 10.51
N LYS A 107 14.64 11.58 9.32
CA LYS A 107 14.36 12.30 8.09
C LYS A 107 12.95 12.86 8.22
N THR A 108 12.82 14.19 8.20
CA THR A 108 11.53 14.87 8.16
C THR A 108 10.65 14.15 7.14
N PRO A 109 9.42 13.74 7.51
CA PRO A 109 8.59 12.98 6.61
C PRO A 109 8.35 13.83 5.37
N THR A 110 9.06 13.52 4.28
CA THR A 110 8.70 14.03 2.97
C THR A 110 7.32 13.44 2.73
N SER A 111 6.30 14.28 2.77
CA SER A 111 4.90 13.92 2.55
C SER A 111 4.81 13.15 1.25
N THR A 112 4.91 11.83 1.37
CA THR A 112 4.78 10.87 0.31
C THR A 112 3.58 10.08 0.76
N GLN A 113 2.54 10.08 -0.07
CA GLN A 113 1.33 9.30 0.15
C GLN A 113 1.68 7.93 0.71
N PRO A 114 0.92 7.40 1.68
CA PRO A 114 1.25 6.15 2.34
C PRO A 114 1.47 5.09 1.27
N LYS A 115 2.74 4.69 1.07
CA LYS A 115 3.04 3.48 0.32
C LYS A 115 2.27 2.41 1.05
N THR A 116 1.31 1.81 0.35
CA THR A 116 0.56 0.64 0.82
C THR A 116 1.58 -0.26 1.48
N VAL A 117 1.41 -0.51 2.77
CA VAL A 117 2.33 -1.34 3.53
C VAL A 117 2.33 -2.67 2.80
N GLU A 118 3.37 -2.92 2.01
CA GLU A 118 3.69 -4.26 1.56
C GLU A 118 4.01 -4.98 2.85
N ILE A 119 2.98 -5.62 3.42
CA ILE A 119 3.17 -6.70 4.37
C ILE A 119 4.18 -7.59 3.66
N THR A 120 5.43 -7.54 4.11
CA THR A 120 6.44 -8.46 3.64
C THR A 120 5.84 -9.83 3.92
N ASN A 121 5.42 -10.52 2.86
CA ASN A 121 4.90 -11.87 2.99
C ASN A 121 5.95 -12.63 3.77
N ILE A 122 5.57 -13.00 4.99
CA ILE A 122 6.32 -13.93 5.81
C ILE A 122 6.47 -15.15 4.91
N GLY A 123 7.71 -15.45 4.53
CA GLY A 123 7.99 -16.59 3.67
C GLY A 123 7.38 -17.83 4.31
N ASN A 124 6.73 -18.65 3.48
CA ASN A 124 6.09 -19.92 3.83
C ASN A 124 6.73 -20.58 5.05
N LEU A 125 6.02 -20.55 6.17
CA LEU A 125 6.38 -21.30 7.36
C LEU A 125 5.06 -21.81 7.96
N ASP A 126 4.77 -23.09 7.70
CA ASP A 126 3.61 -23.85 8.21
C ASP A 126 3.61 -23.99 9.75
N ASN A 127 4.33 -23.13 10.48
CA ASN A 127 4.47 -23.14 11.93
C ASN A 127 4.25 -21.77 12.60
N VAL A 128 3.72 -20.76 11.90
CA VAL A 128 3.37 -19.46 12.51
C VAL A 128 1.91 -19.45 12.96
N SER A 129 1.55 -20.35 13.87
CA SER A 129 0.23 -20.36 14.51
C SER A 129 0.21 -19.67 15.88
N LYS A 130 1.30 -19.01 16.29
CA LYS A 130 1.43 -18.38 17.63
C LYS A 130 2.18 -17.05 17.64
N LEU A 131 1.92 -16.17 16.69
CA LEU A 131 2.20 -14.75 16.93
C LEU A 131 0.92 -14.10 17.46
N PRO A 132 0.95 -13.36 18.58
CA PRO A 132 -0.21 -12.63 19.02
C PRO A 132 -0.54 -11.59 17.95
N ASN A 133 -1.71 -11.73 17.33
CA ASN A 133 -2.27 -10.68 16.48
C ASN A 133 -2.48 -9.46 17.37
N SER A 134 -1.60 -8.46 17.26
CA SER A 134 -1.78 -7.20 17.96
C SER A 134 -2.83 -6.39 17.21
N SER A 135 -4.08 -6.70 17.50
CA SER A 135 -5.26 -5.95 17.08
C SER A 135 -6.31 -6.04 18.19
N ASP A 136 -5.90 -5.68 19.40
CA ASP A 136 -6.70 -4.96 20.40
C ASP A 136 -5.87 -4.79 21.67
N SER A 137 -5.40 -3.57 21.90
CA SER A 137 -4.80 -3.14 23.15
C SER A 137 -5.91 -2.96 24.19
N LEU A 138 -6.45 -4.04 24.73
CA LEU A 138 -7.12 -3.95 26.03
C LEU A 138 -6.02 -3.62 27.05
N LEU A 139 -6.06 -2.39 27.58
CA LEU A 139 -5.17 -1.95 28.66
C LEU A 139 -5.32 -2.91 29.85
N TYR A 140 -4.41 -3.87 29.95
CA TYR A 140 -4.41 -4.87 31.01
C TYR A 140 -4.05 -4.19 32.34
N THR A 141 -5.04 -3.68 33.04
CA THR A 141 -4.89 -3.24 34.43
C THR A 141 -5.16 -4.44 35.31
N LYS A 142 -4.11 -5.02 35.90
CA LYS A 142 -4.20 -6.22 36.72
C LYS A 142 -4.99 -5.91 38.00
N LYS A 143 -6.31 -6.12 38.00
CA LYS A 143 -7.15 -6.16 39.20
C LYS A 143 -7.94 -7.48 39.23
N GLU A 144 -7.61 -8.27 40.27
CA GLU A 144 -8.33 -9.41 40.86
C GLU A 144 -8.27 -10.80 40.19
N PRO A 145 -8.28 -11.88 41.00
CA PRO A 145 -7.81 -13.21 40.59
C PRO A 145 -8.87 -14.00 39.80
N LEU A 146 -8.39 -14.71 38.78
CA LEU A 146 -9.20 -15.51 37.87
C LEU A 146 -9.86 -16.69 38.60
N VAL A 147 -11.20 -16.65 38.69
CA VAL A 147 -12.01 -17.83 38.99
C VAL A 147 -12.02 -18.71 37.75
N THR A 148 -11.44 -19.90 37.85
CA THR A 148 -11.46 -20.92 36.80
C THR A 148 -12.85 -21.53 36.69
N VAL A 149 -13.46 -21.48 35.50
CA VAL A 149 -14.63 -22.29 35.14
C VAL A 149 -14.23 -23.32 34.07
N PRO A 150 -14.71 -24.58 34.13
CA PRO A 150 -14.18 -25.70 33.34
C PRO A 150 -14.61 -25.73 31.86
N THR A 151 -13.78 -26.42 31.08
CA THR A 151 -13.60 -26.51 29.61
C THR A 151 -14.72 -27.19 28.79
N GLU A 152 -15.98 -27.25 29.22
CA GLU A 152 -17.01 -27.98 28.45
C GLU A 152 -18.21 -27.08 28.11
N GLN A 153 -18.27 -26.64 26.84
CA GLN A 153 -19.47 -26.29 26.04
C GLN A 153 -19.17 -25.14 25.05
N ILE A 154 -18.44 -25.44 23.96
CA ILE A 154 -18.68 -24.79 22.66
C ILE A 154 -18.62 -25.88 21.60
N THR A 155 -19.76 -26.51 21.35
CA THR A 155 -20.00 -27.36 20.17
C THR A 155 -20.01 -26.44 18.95
N ALA A 156 -18.98 -26.57 18.11
CA ALA A 156 -18.96 -25.93 16.79
C ALA A 156 -20.00 -26.61 15.88
N PRO A 157 -20.85 -25.88 15.14
CA PRO A 157 -21.62 -26.49 14.06
C PRO A 157 -20.66 -26.94 12.95
N GLN A 158 -20.48 -28.25 12.83
CA GLN A 158 -19.94 -28.91 11.65
C GLN A 158 -20.98 -28.77 10.52
N GLY A 159 -20.59 -28.20 9.39
CA GLY A 159 -21.50 -28.12 8.23
C GLY A 159 -21.20 -27.00 7.24
N ALA A 160 -19.93 -26.86 6.83
CA ALA A 160 -19.59 -26.26 5.54
C ALA A 160 -18.24 -26.83 5.13
N GLU A 161 -18.28 -27.94 4.38
CA GLU A 161 -17.12 -28.43 3.65
C GLU A 161 -16.56 -27.28 2.80
N PRO A 162 -15.25 -26.97 2.87
CA PRO A 162 -14.63 -26.17 1.85
C PRO A 162 -14.64 -27.02 0.59
N THR A 163 -15.61 -26.76 -0.30
CA THR A 163 -15.65 -27.37 -1.63
C THR A 163 -14.39 -26.91 -2.36
N ASN A 164 -13.39 -27.78 -2.33
CA ASN A 164 -12.16 -27.70 -3.08
C ASN A 164 -12.54 -28.02 -4.54
N LEU A 165 -13.17 -27.06 -5.21
CA LEU A 165 -13.49 -27.15 -6.63
C LEU A 165 -12.26 -26.71 -7.43
N GLU A 166 -11.47 -27.73 -7.74
CA GLU A 166 -10.68 -27.94 -8.96
C GLU A 166 -9.79 -26.78 -9.44
N GLN A 167 -8.49 -26.99 -9.26
CA GLN A 167 -7.41 -26.37 -10.04
C GLN A 167 -7.46 -26.86 -11.50
N GLY A 168 -8.50 -26.49 -12.23
CA GLY A 168 -8.51 -26.42 -13.70
C GLY A 168 -8.38 -24.96 -14.12
N SER A 169 -7.65 -24.66 -15.18
CA SER A 169 -7.39 -23.28 -15.63
C SER A 169 -8.67 -22.55 -16.05
N LEU A 170 -9.36 -21.94 -15.09
CA LEU A 170 -10.61 -21.18 -15.32
C LEU A 170 -10.38 -19.87 -16.11
N VAL A 171 -9.11 -19.50 -16.31
CA VAL A 171 -8.68 -18.37 -17.13
C VAL A 171 -7.45 -18.81 -17.92
N SER A 172 -7.57 -18.88 -19.24
CA SER A 172 -6.44 -19.07 -20.16
C SER A 172 -6.21 -17.82 -21.01
N PHE A 173 -5.00 -17.65 -21.50
CA PHE A 173 -4.63 -16.57 -22.41
C PHE A 173 -4.02 -17.18 -23.67
N ASP A 174 -4.62 -16.90 -24.81
CA ASP A 174 -4.25 -17.54 -26.08
C ASP A 174 -3.22 -16.71 -26.88
N GLY A 175 -2.69 -15.64 -26.29
CA GLY A 175 -1.73 -14.72 -26.93
C GLY A 175 -2.39 -13.46 -27.47
N GLU A 176 -3.67 -13.53 -27.81
CA GLU A 176 -4.48 -12.39 -28.27
C GLU A 176 -5.54 -12.02 -27.24
N ASP A 177 -6.35 -12.98 -26.78
CA ASP A 177 -7.47 -12.76 -25.86
C ASP A 177 -7.44 -13.68 -24.63
N PHE A 178 -8.15 -13.26 -23.58
CA PHE A 178 -8.43 -14.07 -22.40
C PHE A 178 -9.70 -14.89 -22.59
N LYS A 179 -9.62 -16.21 -22.39
CA LYS A 179 -10.79 -17.08 -22.22
C LYS A 179 -11.13 -17.11 -20.74
N VAL A 180 -12.22 -16.46 -20.36
CA VAL A 180 -12.74 -16.39 -19.00
C VAL A 180 -14.15 -16.98 -19.01
N ASP A 181 -14.46 -17.81 -18.01
CA ASP A 181 -15.81 -18.34 -17.82
C ASP A 181 -16.83 -17.23 -17.50
N ASP A 182 -18.00 -17.25 -18.14
CA ASP A 182 -19.05 -16.23 -18.04
C ASP A 182 -19.58 -16.06 -16.61
N ALA A 183 -19.60 -17.16 -15.84
CA ALA A 183 -19.95 -17.14 -14.42
C ALA A 183 -18.96 -16.28 -13.59
N LEU A 184 -17.69 -16.26 -14.00
CA LEU A 184 -16.65 -15.47 -13.36
C LEU A 184 -16.77 -13.98 -13.73
N ILE A 185 -17.09 -13.69 -14.99
CA ILE A 185 -17.34 -12.32 -15.49
C ILE A 185 -18.50 -11.71 -14.71
N THR A 186 -19.61 -12.45 -14.55
CA THR A 186 -20.78 -12.01 -13.78
C THR A 186 -20.42 -11.69 -12.32
N LYS A 187 -19.59 -12.55 -11.69
CA LYS A 187 -19.12 -12.34 -10.32
C LYS A 187 -18.22 -11.12 -10.19
N TRP A 188 -17.34 -10.87 -11.15
CA TRP A 188 -16.47 -9.70 -11.18
C TRP A 188 -17.24 -8.43 -11.49
N ALA A 189 -18.20 -8.46 -12.41
CA ALA A 189 -19.07 -7.32 -12.72
C ALA A 189 -19.83 -6.85 -11.46
N LYS A 190 -20.34 -7.79 -10.66
CA LYS A 190 -20.97 -7.47 -9.36
C LYS A 190 -19.99 -6.90 -8.33
N ALA A 191 -18.75 -7.40 -8.29
CA ALA A 191 -17.75 -6.99 -7.31
C ALA A 191 -17.11 -5.62 -7.63
N TYR A 192 -16.98 -5.29 -8.92
CA TYR A 192 -16.38 -4.08 -9.44
C TYR A 192 -17.42 -3.22 -10.16
N ALA A 193 -18.61 -3.05 -9.57
CA ALA A 193 -19.79 -2.40 -10.18
C ALA A 193 -19.59 -1.08 -10.97
N PRO A 194 -18.62 -0.19 -10.65
CA PRO A 194 -18.37 1.01 -11.48
C PRO A 194 -17.35 0.80 -12.61
N VAL A 195 -16.82 -0.41 -12.80
CA VAL A 195 -15.82 -0.76 -13.82
C VAL A 195 -16.46 -1.72 -14.83
N ASP A 196 -16.36 -1.38 -16.11
CA ASP A 196 -16.73 -2.27 -17.20
C ASP A 196 -15.71 -3.42 -17.32
N VAL A 197 -16.03 -4.55 -16.69
CA VAL A 197 -15.14 -5.71 -16.57
C VAL A 197 -14.75 -6.29 -17.93
N GLU A 198 -15.67 -6.32 -18.91
CA GLU A 198 -15.40 -6.89 -20.23
C GLU A 198 -14.42 -6.01 -21.01
N ALA A 199 -14.65 -4.69 -21.02
CA ALA A 199 -13.73 -3.75 -21.65
C ALA A 199 -12.34 -3.75 -21.00
N GLU A 200 -12.25 -3.96 -19.69
CA GLU A 200 -10.96 -4.08 -19.00
C GLU A 200 -10.23 -5.40 -19.30
N ILE A 201 -10.95 -6.51 -19.51
CA ILE A 201 -10.34 -7.78 -19.92
C ILE A 201 -9.68 -7.63 -21.30
N VAL A 202 -10.33 -6.93 -22.24
CA VAL A 202 -9.74 -6.63 -23.57
C VAL A 202 -8.48 -5.76 -23.44
N ARG A 203 -8.49 -4.73 -22.58
CA ARG A 203 -7.29 -3.91 -22.33
C ARG A 203 -6.17 -4.70 -21.67
N ALA A 204 -6.52 -5.57 -20.72
CA ALA A 204 -5.58 -6.46 -20.08
C ALA A 204 -4.98 -7.45 -21.10
N ALA A 205 -5.76 -7.90 -22.09
CA ALA A 205 -5.32 -8.80 -23.16
C ALA A 205 -4.33 -8.09 -24.10
N ALA A 206 -4.66 -6.87 -24.54
CA ALA A 206 -3.76 -6.03 -25.33
C ALA A 206 -2.44 -5.71 -24.59
N TRP A 207 -2.48 -5.60 -23.27
CA TRP A 207 -1.26 -5.47 -22.46
C TRP A 207 -0.49 -6.79 -22.36
N ALA A 208 -1.20 -7.91 -22.24
CA ALA A 208 -0.62 -9.24 -22.08
C ALA A 208 0.10 -9.71 -23.36
N SER A 209 -0.40 -9.37 -24.56
CA SER A 209 0.23 -9.72 -25.84
C SER A 209 1.64 -9.14 -26.00
N GLY A 210 1.89 -7.95 -25.46
CA GLY A 210 3.21 -7.30 -25.46
C GLY A 210 4.10 -7.63 -24.26
N SER A 211 3.64 -8.48 -23.34
CA SER A 211 4.28 -8.72 -22.04
C SER A 211 4.80 -10.15 -21.89
N LYS A 212 5.76 -10.34 -20.98
CA LYS A 212 6.24 -11.70 -20.64
C LYS A 212 5.10 -12.55 -20.05
N PRO A 213 5.02 -13.84 -20.41
CA PRO A 213 3.96 -14.72 -19.93
C PRO A 213 3.99 -14.82 -18.41
N LYS A 214 2.80 -14.77 -17.80
CA LYS A 214 2.64 -14.88 -16.34
C LYS A 214 2.23 -16.30 -15.96
N LYS A 215 2.64 -16.72 -14.75
CA LYS A 215 2.27 -18.03 -14.18
C LYS A 215 0.76 -18.14 -13.89
N ASP A 216 0.14 -17.07 -13.37
CA ASP A 216 -1.26 -17.06 -12.93
C ASP A 216 -2.06 -15.90 -13.55
N TRP A 217 -2.67 -16.12 -14.71
CA TRP A 217 -3.47 -15.10 -15.41
C TRP A 217 -4.72 -14.66 -14.63
N ARG A 218 -5.34 -15.56 -13.88
CA ARG A 218 -6.47 -15.21 -12.98
C ARG A 218 -6.06 -14.18 -11.92
N ARG A 219 -4.90 -14.36 -11.28
CA ARG A 219 -4.39 -13.41 -10.27
C ARG A 219 -4.02 -12.08 -10.91
N PHE A 220 -3.53 -12.11 -12.14
CA PHE A 220 -3.27 -10.90 -12.91
C PHE A 220 -4.55 -10.09 -13.16
N LEU A 221 -5.63 -10.71 -13.67
CA LEU A 221 -6.90 -10.03 -13.93
C LEU A 221 -7.53 -9.46 -12.66
N ILE A 222 -7.52 -10.20 -11.55
CA ILE A 222 -8.05 -9.71 -10.26
C ILE A 222 -7.27 -8.47 -9.79
N ASN A 223 -5.94 -8.50 -9.89
CA ASN A 223 -5.11 -7.35 -9.52
C ASN A 223 -5.27 -6.18 -10.49
N TRP A 224 -5.52 -6.44 -11.78
CA TRP A 224 -5.78 -5.44 -12.80
C TRP A 224 -7.09 -4.70 -12.49
N LEU A 225 -8.20 -5.45 -12.38
CA LEU A 225 -9.51 -4.90 -12.04
C LEU A 225 -9.50 -4.18 -10.69
N GLY A 226 -8.83 -4.73 -9.67
CA GLY A 226 -8.69 -4.07 -8.37
C GLY A 226 -7.87 -2.78 -8.41
N ARG A 227 -6.90 -2.65 -9.33
CA ARG A 227 -6.17 -1.40 -9.54
C ARG A 227 -7.05 -0.36 -10.25
N GLU A 228 -7.76 -0.76 -11.30
CA GLU A 228 -8.64 0.16 -12.03
C GLU A 228 -9.82 0.61 -11.16
N PHE A 229 -10.42 -0.27 -10.37
CA PHE A 229 -11.41 0.10 -9.36
C PHE A 229 -10.87 1.10 -8.32
N LYS A 230 -9.61 0.97 -7.88
CA LYS A 230 -8.98 1.93 -6.96
C LYS A 230 -8.60 3.25 -7.62
N ARG A 231 -8.28 3.25 -8.92
CA ARG A 231 -8.03 4.47 -9.70
C ARG A 231 -9.31 5.24 -9.96
N ASN A 232 -10.40 4.52 -10.14
CA ASN A 232 -11.71 5.08 -10.42
C ASN A 232 -12.76 4.56 -9.41
N PRO A 233 -12.63 4.88 -8.10
CA PRO A 233 -13.50 4.35 -7.05
C PRO A 233 -14.94 4.87 -7.16
N LYS A 234 -15.14 5.92 -7.98
CA LYS A 234 -16.43 6.50 -8.34
C LYS A 234 -16.72 6.38 -9.84
N GLY A 235 -16.00 5.50 -10.54
CA GLY A 235 -16.09 5.21 -11.98
C GLY A 235 -16.81 6.30 -12.74
N ALA A 236 -16.16 7.45 -13.02
CA ALA A 236 -16.78 8.68 -13.55
C ALA A 236 -18.17 8.45 -14.17
N ASP A 237 -19.19 8.41 -13.31
CA ASP A 237 -20.49 7.91 -13.71
C ASP A 237 -21.15 9.02 -14.51
N GLU A 238 -21.07 8.91 -15.84
CA GLU A 238 -21.65 9.90 -16.76
C GLU A 238 -23.17 9.99 -16.58
N THR A 239 -23.82 9.03 -15.92
CA THR A 239 -25.29 8.95 -15.77
C THR A 239 -25.90 10.21 -15.14
N ASN A 240 -25.16 10.97 -14.33
CA ASN A 240 -25.66 12.19 -13.69
C ASN A 240 -24.99 13.49 -14.16
N VAL A 241 -24.08 13.44 -15.15
CA VAL A 241 -23.38 14.63 -15.66
C VAL A 241 -23.86 14.97 -17.07
N PRO A 242 -24.39 16.19 -17.31
CA PRO A 242 -24.89 16.58 -18.63
C PRO A 242 -23.73 16.99 -19.56
N VAL A 243 -22.80 16.08 -19.85
CA VAL A 243 -21.58 16.34 -20.64
C VAL A 243 -21.92 16.88 -22.03
N ASP A 244 -22.88 16.27 -22.72
CA ASP A 244 -23.27 16.69 -24.07
C ASP A 244 -23.84 18.11 -24.09
N LYS A 245 -24.63 18.48 -23.07
CA LYS A 245 -25.15 19.86 -22.93
C LYS A 245 -24.04 20.88 -22.69
N ILE A 246 -22.95 20.50 -22.02
CA ILE A 246 -21.79 21.36 -21.79
C ILE A 246 -21.00 21.56 -23.10
N ILE A 247 -20.83 20.50 -23.89
CA ILE A 247 -20.20 20.58 -25.22
C ILE A 247 -21.03 21.46 -26.15
N ASP A 248 -22.35 21.27 -26.19
CA ASP A 248 -23.26 22.12 -26.97
C ASP A 248 -23.17 23.59 -26.53
N LEU A 249 -23.08 23.84 -25.22
CA LEU A 249 -22.92 25.18 -24.68
C LEU A 249 -21.60 25.82 -25.12
N TYR A 250 -20.51 25.06 -25.15
CA TYR A 250 -19.22 25.52 -25.67
C TYR A 250 -19.33 25.92 -27.14
N HIS A 251 -19.92 25.07 -27.99
CA HIS A 251 -20.10 25.40 -29.42
C HIS A 251 -20.98 26.64 -29.63
N ARG A 252 -22.01 26.83 -28.79
CA ARG A 252 -22.89 28.01 -28.86
C ARG A 252 -22.23 29.30 -28.37
N THR A 253 -21.33 29.22 -27.40
CA THR A 253 -20.75 30.41 -26.74
C THR A 253 -19.40 30.81 -27.32
N CYS A 254 -18.67 29.86 -27.90
CA CYS A 254 -17.31 30.06 -28.41
C CYS A 254 -17.23 29.73 -29.92
N PRO A 255 -17.86 30.52 -30.81
CA PRO A 255 -17.78 30.28 -32.25
C PRO A 255 -16.37 30.55 -32.83
N ASN A 256 -15.55 31.34 -32.13
CA ASN A 256 -14.20 31.70 -32.56
C ASN A 256 -13.14 30.65 -32.18
N LEU A 257 -13.49 29.68 -31.31
CA LEU A 257 -12.56 28.66 -30.83
C LEU A 257 -12.70 27.37 -31.64
N PRO A 258 -11.64 26.54 -31.71
CA PRO A 258 -11.69 25.27 -32.45
C PRO A 258 -12.85 24.39 -31.96
N PRO A 259 -13.67 23.82 -32.87
CA PRO A 259 -14.71 22.89 -32.51
C PRO A 259 -14.10 21.58 -32.00
N VAL A 260 -14.79 20.93 -31.07
CA VAL A 260 -14.44 19.58 -30.60
C VAL A 260 -14.49 18.61 -31.78
N SER A 261 -13.35 18.01 -32.14
CA SER A 261 -13.22 17.10 -33.28
C SER A 261 -13.87 15.74 -33.07
N VAL A 262 -13.90 15.25 -31.82
CA VAL A 262 -14.49 13.96 -31.44
C VAL A 262 -15.33 14.14 -30.18
N ALA A 263 -16.64 14.31 -30.33
CA ALA A 263 -17.56 14.48 -29.19
C ALA A 263 -17.62 13.25 -28.25
N SER A 264 -17.21 12.08 -28.76
CA SER A 264 -17.10 10.82 -28.01
C SER A 264 -15.72 10.59 -27.38
N ASP A 265 -14.83 11.60 -27.37
CA ASP A 265 -13.50 11.45 -26.77
C ASP A 265 -13.62 11.19 -25.26
N LYS A 266 -13.29 9.95 -24.87
CA LYS A 266 -13.37 9.46 -23.49
C LYS A 266 -12.52 10.29 -22.53
N THR A 267 -11.38 10.80 -23.00
CA THR A 267 -10.47 11.60 -22.14
C THR A 267 -11.07 12.97 -21.83
N LEU A 268 -11.61 13.64 -22.84
CA LEU A 268 -12.29 14.92 -22.70
C LEU A 268 -13.53 14.82 -21.81
N ARG A 269 -14.37 13.80 -22.04
CA ARG A 269 -15.59 13.56 -21.24
C ARG A 269 -15.24 13.31 -19.77
N SER A 270 -14.22 12.48 -19.50
CA SER A 270 -13.70 12.26 -18.15
C SER A 270 -13.22 13.56 -17.49
N MET A 271 -12.49 14.42 -18.22
CA MET A 271 -12.06 15.72 -17.70
C MET A 271 -13.25 16.63 -17.35
N ILE A 272 -14.32 16.64 -18.14
CA ILE A 272 -15.54 17.42 -17.86
C ILE A 272 -16.21 16.89 -16.58
N VAL A 273 -16.33 15.56 -16.44
CA VAL A 273 -16.90 14.92 -15.25
C VAL A 273 -16.08 15.24 -14.00
N GLU A 274 -14.74 15.24 -14.09
CA GLU A 274 -13.88 15.66 -12.99
C GLU A 274 -14.15 17.12 -12.58
N ARG A 275 -14.26 18.05 -13.54
CA ARG A 275 -14.55 19.47 -13.24
C ARG A 275 -15.93 19.64 -12.63
N TRP A 276 -16.93 18.91 -13.14
CA TRP A 276 -18.30 18.92 -12.60
C TRP A 276 -18.35 18.49 -11.14
N ASN A 277 -17.55 17.49 -10.76
CA ASN A 277 -17.49 16.95 -9.40
C ASN A 277 -16.55 17.72 -8.46
N GLU A 278 -15.78 18.70 -8.94
CA GLU A 278 -14.82 19.45 -8.12
C GLU A 278 -15.51 20.45 -7.17
N SER A 279 -16.67 21.00 -7.53
CA SER A 279 -17.41 21.97 -6.71
C SER A 279 -18.92 21.90 -6.98
N VAL A 280 -19.72 22.14 -5.93
CA VAL A 280 -21.19 22.24 -6.04
C VAL A 280 -21.60 23.39 -6.99
N ALA A 281 -20.79 24.46 -7.07
CA ALA A 281 -21.05 25.56 -7.99
C ALA A 281 -20.94 25.16 -9.47
N HIS A 282 -20.09 24.18 -9.81
CA HIS A 282 -19.94 23.69 -11.19
C HIS A 282 -21.13 22.82 -11.62
N GLN A 283 -21.85 22.25 -10.64
CA GLN A 283 -23.03 21.41 -10.87
C GLN A 283 -24.27 22.21 -11.27
N SER A 284 -24.22 23.54 -11.16
CA SER A 284 -25.31 24.42 -11.59
C SER A 284 -25.52 24.45 -13.12
N GLY A 285 -24.80 23.63 -13.89
CA GLY A 285 -24.97 23.52 -15.34
C GLY A 285 -24.71 24.85 -16.03
N GLY A 286 -25.69 25.32 -16.80
CA GLY A 286 -25.58 26.56 -17.57
C GLY A 286 -25.24 27.81 -16.75
N GLY A 287 -25.51 27.81 -15.43
CA GLY A 287 -25.22 28.96 -14.55
C GLY A 287 -23.73 29.26 -14.39
N PHE A 288 -22.89 28.22 -14.31
CA PHE A 288 -21.43 28.37 -14.18
C PHE A 288 -20.71 28.28 -15.53
N TRP A 289 -21.09 27.31 -16.36
CA TRP A 289 -20.34 27.00 -17.58
C TRP A 289 -20.48 28.10 -18.65
N LYS A 290 -21.62 28.79 -18.71
CA LYS A 290 -21.83 29.91 -19.66
C LYS A 290 -20.88 31.09 -19.38
N PRO A 291 -20.82 31.67 -18.17
CA PRO A 291 -19.87 32.75 -17.89
C PRO A 291 -18.41 32.29 -17.99
N PHE A 292 -18.12 31.04 -17.66
CA PHE A 292 -16.79 30.45 -17.86
C PHE A 292 -16.37 30.46 -19.34
N PHE A 293 -17.21 29.97 -20.25
CA PHE A 293 -16.89 29.94 -21.68
C PHE A 293 -16.79 31.33 -22.31
N VAL A 294 -17.63 32.29 -21.90
CA VAL A 294 -17.52 33.69 -22.36
C VAL A 294 -16.15 34.27 -22.01
N LYS A 295 -15.63 33.99 -20.81
CA LYS A 295 -14.27 34.40 -20.41
C LYS A 295 -13.18 33.63 -21.13
N ALA A 296 -13.37 32.34 -21.37
CA ALA A 296 -12.44 31.57 -22.17
C ALA A 296 -12.32 32.11 -23.61
N ASN A 297 -13.43 32.56 -24.19
CA ASN A 297 -13.50 33.12 -25.54
C ASN A 297 -12.77 34.47 -25.67
N SER A 298 -12.58 35.23 -24.58
CA SER A 298 -11.80 36.48 -24.62
C SER A 298 -10.29 36.26 -24.59
N ARG A 299 -9.83 35.03 -24.32
CA ARG A 299 -8.39 34.70 -24.29
C ARG A 299 -7.92 34.24 -25.67
N SER A 300 -6.79 34.79 -26.11
CA SER A 300 -6.14 34.39 -27.37
C SER A 300 -5.29 33.13 -27.24
N GLN A 301 -4.75 32.85 -26.04
CA GLN A 301 -3.86 31.72 -25.76
C GLN A 301 -4.01 31.23 -24.32
N VAL A 302 -3.77 29.93 -24.11
CA VAL A 302 -3.71 29.28 -22.81
C VAL A 302 -2.46 28.41 -22.69
N PHE A 303 -1.85 28.36 -21.52
CA PHE A 303 -0.68 27.53 -21.27
C PHE A 303 -1.12 26.09 -20.99
N PHE A 304 -0.86 25.18 -21.94
CA PHE A 304 -1.28 23.78 -21.86
C PHE A 304 -0.16 22.86 -22.33
N ARG A 305 0.18 21.84 -21.51
CA ARG A 305 1.24 20.84 -21.80
C ARG A 305 2.60 21.46 -22.15
N GLY A 306 2.98 22.56 -21.49
CA GLY A 306 4.30 23.18 -21.65
C GLY A 306 4.41 24.13 -22.84
N ALA A 307 3.31 24.43 -23.54
CA ALA A 307 3.29 25.38 -24.66
C ALA A 307 2.08 26.31 -24.56
N ASN A 308 2.18 27.49 -25.18
CA ASN A 308 1.04 28.36 -25.41
C ASN A 308 0.25 27.81 -26.60
N VAL A 309 -0.98 27.39 -26.36
CA VAL A 309 -1.86 26.80 -27.37
C VAL A 309 -3.13 27.63 -27.47
N ALA A 310 -3.73 27.68 -28.65
CA ALA A 310 -5.06 28.26 -28.82
C ALA A 310 -6.08 27.55 -27.90
N PRO A 311 -6.98 28.28 -27.22
CA PRO A 311 -7.93 27.68 -26.29
C PRO A 311 -8.91 26.78 -27.04
N ARG A 312 -8.77 25.47 -26.83
CA ARG A 312 -9.71 24.42 -27.22
C ARG A 312 -10.32 23.77 -25.99
N LEU A 313 -11.47 23.12 -26.12
CA LEU A 313 -12.19 22.57 -24.96
C LEU A 313 -11.31 21.68 -24.06
N GLU A 314 -10.49 20.79 -24.64
CA GLU A 314 -9.52 19.96 -23.89
C GLU A 314 -8.57 20.78 -23.01
N SER A 315 -8.06 21.89 -23.54
CA SER A 315 -7.14 22.78 -22.82
C SER A 315 -7.86 23.58 -21.74
N LEU A 316 -9.10 23.99 -21.99
CA LEU A 316 -9.91 24.78 -21.04
C LEU A 316 -10.36 23.96 -19.83
N VAL A 317 -10.65 22.67 -20.04
CA VAL A 317 -11.09 21.75 -18.99
C VAL A 317 -9.89 21.14 -18.23
N SER A 318 -8.66 21.43 -18.65
CA SER A 318 -7.45 21.08 -17.90
C SER A 318 -7.43 21.76 -16.55
N ARG A 319 -7.05 21.04 -15.49
CA ARG A 319 -7.13 21.53 -14.11
C ARG A 319 -6.44 22.87 -13.88
N SER A 320 -5.27 23.10 -14.46
CA SER A 320 -4.51 24.35 -14.29
C SER A 320 -5.23 25.52 -14.95
N VAL A 321 -5.58 25.37 -16.23
CA VAL A 321 -6.23 26.41 -17.04
C VAL A 321 -7.64 26.70 -16.52
N PHE A 322 -8.38 25.66 -16.13
CA PHE A 322 -9.72 25.78 -15.59
C PHE A 322 -9.71 26.64 -14.31
N ARG A 323 -8.76 26.38 -13.39
CA ARG A 323 -8.58 27.18 -12.18
C ARG A 323 -8.19 28.62 -12.50
N GLU A 324 -7.24 28.81 -13.39
CA GLU A 324 -6.79 30.14 -13.80
C GLU A 324 -7.92 31.01 -14.38
N ILE A 325 -8.82 30.41 -15.17
CA ILE A 325 -9.99 31.11 -15.73
C ILE A 325 -11.08 31.32 -14.66
N SER A 326 -11.28 30.34 -13.77
CA SER A 326 -12.28 30.44 -12.70
C SER A 326 -11.89 31.38 -11.57
N GLU A 327 -10.60 31.49 -11.25
CA GLU A 327 -10.06 32.34 -10.18
C GLU A 327 -9.90 33.79 -10.65
N ALA A 328 -9.66 34.03 -11.95
CA ALA A 328 -9.84 35.34 -12.58
C ALA A 328 -11.31 35.83 -12.59
N ALA A 329 -12.20 35.16 -11.84
CA ALA A 329 -13.58 35.57 -11.58
C ALA A 329 -13.82 36.17 -10.20
N GLN A 330 -12.80 36.27 -9.34
CA GLN A 330 -12.84 37.03 -8.08
C GLN A 330 -12.23 38.42 -8.27
#